data_AF-A0A2G5BIA2-F1
#
_entry.id   AF-A0A2G5BIA2-F1
#
_cell.length_a   1.000
_cell.length_b   1.000
_cell.length_c   1.000
_cell.angle_alpha   90.00
_cell.angle_beta   90.00
_cell.angle_gamma   90.00
#
_symmetry.space_group_name_H-M   'P 1'
#
loop_
_entity.id
_entity.type
_entity.pdbx_description
1 polymer ?
#
loop_
_entity_poly.entity_id
_entity_poly.type
_entity_poly.pdbx_seq_one_letter_code
_entity_poly.pdbx_strand_id
1 'polypeptide(L)'
;MSDAYIVELETLRRQLQQLHELFAVVIEETRPTPDNPNVMPWPELLSKFNVLAGKYAILSQAVGQKHAALLKEMTVVPRTQPNGIHEQNILSVLLRTKLAPEIEKEEEEIWAQVETEAQQDKRHELLAITAMTTFTSLRKSHNDRVQNILRDSQGRTAAAQQKQQHDQQEQESDIKTEVNTKAFAEPVSLEDILAFASSGVAI
;
A
#
# COMPACT_ATOMS: atom_id res chain seq x y z
N MET A 1 34.83 1.04 40.33
CA MET A 1 34.42 1.90 39.20
C MET A 1 35.69 2.23 38.46
N SER A 2 35.82 1.82 37.19
CA SER A 2 37.06 2.03 36.44
C SER A 2 37.27 3.51 36.12
N ASP A 3 38.52 3.96 36.19
CA ASP A 3 38.93 5.35 35.92
C ASP A 3 38.44 5.87 34.55
N ALA A 4 38.19 4.95 33.60
CA ALA A 4 37.59 5.25 32.30
C ALA A 4 36.23 5.96 32.40
N TYR A 5 35.36 5.57 33.34
CA TYR A 5 34.05 6.20 33.52
C TYR A 5 34.17 7.66 33.96
N ILE A 6 35.14 7.94 34.82
CA ILE A 6 35.39 9.29 35.35
C ILE A 6 35.90 10.19 34.22
N VAL A 7 36.83 9.69 33.40
CA VAL A 7 37.38 10.43 32.26
C VAL A 7 36.29 10.75 31.22
N GLU A 8 35.38 9.81 30.96
CA GLU A 8 34.27 10.03 30.03
C GLU A 8 33.26 11.05 30.54
N LEU A 9 32.89 10.99 31.82
CA LEU A 9 32.01 11.99 32.45
C LEU A 9 32.65 13.37 32.51
N GLU A 10 33.96 13.45 32.77
CA GLU A 10 34.70 14.71 32.72
C GLU A 10 34.73 15.30 31.30
N THR A 11 34.84 14.45 30.28
CA THR A 11 34.81 14.90 28.88
C THR A 11 33.43 15.48 28.54
N LEU A 12 32.35 14.81 28.92
CA LEU A 12 30.98 15.31 28.76
C LEU A 12 30.75 16.61 29.53
N ARG A 13 31.23 16.69 30.78
CA ARG A 13 31.16 17.92 31.59
C ARG A 13 31.84 19.09 30.89
N ARG A 14 33.05 18.90 30.34
CA ARG A 14 33.77 19.96 29.60
C ARG A 14 32.99 20.41 28.37
N GLN A 15 32.40 19.47 27.62
CA GLN A 15 31.59 19.80 26.45
C GLN A 15 30.32 20.57 26.81
N LEU A 16 29.62 20.16 27.88
CA LEU A 16 28.46 20.88 28.41
C LEU A 16 28.83 22.29 28.88
N GLN A 17 29.96 22.43 29.56
CA GLN A 17 30.44 23.71 30.04
C GLN A 17 30.78 24.66 28.88
N GLN A 18 31.48 24.16 27.85
CA GLN A 18 31.75 24.95 26.63
C GLN A 18 30.45 25.39 25.94
N LEU A 19 29.45 24.52 25.89
CA LEU A 19 28.16 24.86 25.30
C LEU A 19 27.44 25.94 26.11
N HIS A 20 27.44 25.81 27.45
CA HIS A 20 26.88 26.81 28.35
C HIS A 20 27.56 28.18 28.23
N GLU A 21 28.90 28.22 28.17
CA GLU A 21 29.66 29.45 27.96
C GLU A 21 29.29 30.13 26.64
N LEU A 22 29.11 29.36 25.56
CA LEU A 22 28.66 29.91 24.28
C LEU A 22 27.23 30.43 24.32
N PHE A 23 26.31 29.72 24.98
CA PHE A 23 24.95 30.21 25.20
C PHE A 23 24.95 31.52 26.00
N ALA A 24 25.74 31.62 27.06
CA ALA A 24 25.83 32.82 27.89
C ALA A 24 26.30 34.02 27.06
N VAL A 25 27.34 33.85 26.24
CA VAL A 25 27.84 34.90 25.34
C VAL A 25 26.78 35.33 24.33
N VAL A 26 26.10 34.39 23.68
CA VAL A 26 25.04 34.71 22.71
C VAL A 26 23.87 35.43 23.38
N ILE A 27 23.48 35.03 24.58
CA ILE A 27 22.39 35.67 25.35
C ILE A 27 22.80 37.10 25.77
N GLU A 28 24.03 37.31 26.19
CA GLU A 28 24.54 38.64 26.57
C GLU A 28 24.61 39.58 25.36
N GLU A 29 25.10 39.10 24.21
CA GLU A 29 25.21 39.89 22.98
C GLU A 29 23.85 40.17 22.32
N THR A 30 22.84 39.33 22.56
CA THR A 30 21.48 39.51 22.02
C THR A 30 20.56 40.28 22.97
N ARG A 31 20.97 40.50 24.22
CA ARG A 31 20.19 41.26 25.18
C ARG A 31 20.20 42.75 24.78
N PRO A 32 19.04 43.36 24.51
CA PRO A 32 18.98 44.80 24.27
C PRO A 32 19.37 45.52 25.57
N THR A 33 20.46 46.28 25.52
CA THR A 33 20.89 47.15 26.62
C THR A 33 20.41 48.58 26.34
N PRO A 34 20.12 49.38 27.38
CA PRO A 34 19.63 50.75 27.22
C PRO A 34 20.59 51.66 26.43
N ASP A 35 21.89 51.32 26.38
CA ASP A 35 22.92 52.08 25.64
C ASP A 35 23.14 51.58 24.20
N ASN A 36 22.58 50.43 23.80
CA ASN A 36 22.73 49.90 22.44
C ASN A 36 21.46 49.16 21.97
N PRO A 37 20.55 49.85 21.25
CA PRO A 37 19.31 49.25 20.73
C PRO A 37 19.54 48.40 19.48
N ASN A 38 20.76 48.37 18.93
CA ASN A 38 21.08 47.54 17.78
C ASN A 38 21.21 46.08 18.19
N VAL A 39 20.12 45.36 17.98
CA VAL A 39 20.10 43.90 17.89
C VAL A 39 21.17 43.46 16.89
N MET A 40 21.98 42.49 17.28
CA MET A 40 23.02 41.88 16.44
C MET A 40 22.52 41.64 15.00
N PRO A 41 23.31 41.99 13.96
CA PRO A 41 22.95 41.72 12.57
C PRO A 41 22.61 40.24 12.37
N TRP A 42 21.50 39.96 11.68
CA TRP A 42 21.02 38.60 11.45
C TRP A 42 22.10 37.61 10.95
N PRO A 43 23.02 37.96 10.03
CA PRO A 43 24.08 37.04 9.60
C PRO A 43 25.04 36.64 10.71
N GLU A 44 25.36 37.55 11.63
CA GLU A 44 26.24 37.27 12.77
C GLU A 44 25.54 36.36 13.79
N LEU A 45 24.25 36.62 14.05
CA LEU A 45 23.43 35.77 14.90
C LEU A 45 23.31 34.36 14.32
N LEU A 46 23.03 34.26 13.01
CA LEU A 46 22.91 32.98 12.32
C LEU A 46 24.23 32.20 12.34
N SER A 47 25.37 32.87 12.14
CA SER A 47 26.68 32.25 12.24
C SER A 47 26.93 31.67 13.64
N LYS A 48 26.69 32.46 14.69
CA LYS A 48 26.81 32.02 16.08
C LYS A 48 25.85 30.87 16.41
N PHE A 49 24.62 30.94 15.91
CA PHE A 49 23.62 29.88 16.07
C PHE A 49 24.04 28.58 15.36
N ASN A 50 24.62 28.65 14.16
CA ASN A 50 25.10 27.48 13.45
C ASN A 50 26.27 26.80 14.19
N VAL A 51 27.18 27.58 14.77
CA VAL A 51 28.26 27.04 15.61
C VAL A 51 27.69 26.35 16.85
N LEU A 52 26.68 26.96 17.46
CA LEU A 52 25.97 26.42 18.62
C LEU A 52 25.25 25.11 18.28
N ALA A 53 24.49 25.09 17.19
CA ALA A 53 23.79 23.92 16.69
C ALA A 53 24.76 22.79 16.34
N GLY A 54 25.91 23.11 15.72
CA GLY A 54 26.95 22.13 15.44
C GLY A 54 27.54 21.51 16.71
N LYS A 55 27.84 22.33 17.73
CA LYS A 55 28.33 21.83 19.02
C LYS A 55 27.28 21.02 19.79
N TYR A 56 26.02 21.45 19.74
CA TYR A 56 24.91 20.70 20.31
C TYR A 56 24.72 19.34 19.63
N ALA A 57 24.79 19.29 18.30
CA ALA A 57 24.69 18.04 17.55
C ALA A 57 25.80 17.05 17.91
N ILE A 58 27.05 17.54 18.04
CA ILE A 58 28.18 16.72 18.48
C ILE A 58 27.95 16.18 19.89
N LEU A 59 27.48 17.02 20.81
CA LEU A 59 27.18 16.60 22.18
C LEU A 59 26.04 15.58 22.23
N SER A 60 24.96 15.84 21.50
CA SER A 60 23.80 14.93 21.38
C SER A 60 24.22 13.57 20.83
N GLN A 61 25.06 13.55 19.80
CA GLN A 61 25.61 12.31 19.26
C GLN A 61 26.52 11.59 20.26
N ALA A 62 27.37 12.32 20.98
CA ALA A 62 28.25 11.75 22.00
C ALA A 62 27.42 11.09 23.13
N VAL A 63 26.38 11.77 23.61
CA VAL A 63 25.47 11.25 24.66
C VAL A 63 24.64 10.08 24.15
N GLY A 64 24.06 10.18 22.95
CA GLY A 64 23.12 9.19 22.40
C GLY A 64 23.76 7.94 21.79
N GLN A 65 25.01 8.00 21.33
CA GLN A 65 25.69 6.85 20.71
C GLN A 65 26.87 6.37 21.55
N LYS A 66 27.84 7.26 21.79
CA LYS A 66 29.13 6.89 22.39
C LYS A 66 29.00 6.54 23.87
N HIS A 67 28.19 7.29 24.61
CA HIS A 67 28.05 7.16 26.06
C HIS A 67 26.69 6.58 26.49
N ALA A 68 25.77 6.27 25.57
CA ALA A 68 24.41 5.86 25.92
C ALA A 68 24.35 4.57 26.75
N ALA A 69 25.17 3.56 26.40
CA ALA A 69 25.22 2.30 27.15
C ALA A 69 25.69 2.54 28.60
N LEU A 70 26.71 3.38 28.75
CA LEU A 70 27.30 3.74 30.04
C LEU A 70 26.36 4.58 30.89
N LEU A 71 25.75 5.61 30.30
CA LEU A 71 24.82 6.50 31.00
C LEU A 71 23.53 5.78 31.42
N LYS A 72 23.10 4.75 30.67
CA LYS A 72 21.93 3.93 31.02
C LYS A 72 22.19 3.01 32.21
N GLU A 73 23.41 2.52 32.38
CA GLU A 73 23.79 1.68 33.53
C GLU A 73 24.05 2.51 34.80
N MET A 74 24.36 3.80 34.65
CA MET A 74 24.68 4.69 35.76
C MET A 74 23.42 5.22 36.45
N THR A 75 23.36 5.06 37.77
CA THR A 75 22.34 5.72 38.62
C THR A 75 23.00 6.85 39.40
N VAL A 76 22.40 8.04 39.33
CA VAL A 76 22.88 9.23 40.04
C VAL A 76 22.14 9.32 41.37
N VAL A 77 22.89 9.29 42.48
CA VAL A 77 22.36 9.43 43.84
C VAL A 77 23.14 10.54 44.56
N PRO A 78 22.46 11.44 45.30
CA PRO A 78 23.14 12.43 46.13
C PRO A 78 24.13 11.76 47.10
N ARG A 79 25.35 12.30 47.17
CA ARG A 79 26.40 11.77 48.07
C ARG A 79 26.06 11.98 49.55
N THR A 80 25.34 13.05 49.87
CA THR A 80 24.91 13.39 51.23
C THR A 80 23.38 13.42 51.26
N GLN A 81 22.80 12.87 52.32
CA GLN A 81 21.37 13.03 52.56
C GLN A 81 21.07 14.51 52.81
N PRO A 82 20.03 15.09 52.18
CA PRO A 82 19.64 16.47 52.45
C PRO A 82 19.23 16.62 53.91
N ASN A 83 19.81 17.60 54.59
CA ASN A 83 19.59 17.82 56.03
C ASN A 83 18.32 18.64 56.30
N GLY A 84 17.61 19.08 55.26
CA GLY A 84 16.38 19.86 55.38
C GLY A 84 15.54 19.90 54.12
N ILE A 85 14.29 20.38 54.28
CA ILE A 85 13.27 20.45 53.22
C ILE A 85 13.75 21.30 52.03
N HIS A 86 14.50 22.38 52.29
CA HIS A 86 14.99 23.26 51.22
C HIS A 86 16.01 22.57 50.31
N GLU A 87 16.99 21.86 50.89
CA GLU A 87 17.96 21.08 50.12
C GLU A 87 17.28 19.94 49.35
N GLN A 88 16.28 19.31 49.96
CA GLN A 88 15.48 18.28 49.31
C GLN A 88 14.70 18.83 48.09
N ASN A 89 14.15 20.04 48.19
CA ASN A 89 13.48 20.72 47.09
C ASN A 89 14.43 21.13 45.96
N ILE A 90 15.65 21.56 46.28
CA ILE A 90 16.65 21.89 45.25
C ILE A 90 17.10 20.62 44.53
N LEU A 91 17.42 19.56 45.28
CA LEU A 91 17.85 18.29 44.71
C LEU A 91 16.75 17.65 43.86
N SER A 92 15.48 17.77 44.27
CA SER A 92 14.37 17.23 43.49
C SER A 92 14.19 17.93 42.14
N VAL A 93 14.53 19.24 42.05
CA VAL A 93 14.54 19.97 40.78
C VAL A 93 15.77 19.62 39.95
N LEU A 94 16.97 19.56 40.54
CA LEU A 94 18.21 19.29 39.81
C LEU A 94 18.32 17.87 39.27
N LEU A 95 17.77 16.89 39.98
CA LEU A 95 17.76 15.48 39.57
C LEU A 95 16.48 15.08 38.82
N ARG A 96 15.58 16.04 38.55
CA ARG A 96 14.37 15.79 37.78
C ARG A 96 14.74 15.39 36.35
N THR A 97 14.21 14.25 35.90
CA THR A 97 14.31 13.77 34.52
C THR A 97 13.06 14.00 33.69
N LYS A 98 11.98 14.50 34.32
CA LYS A 98 10.74 14.83 33.62
C LYS A 98 10.97 16.00 32.67
N LEU A 99 10.53 15.84 31.42
CA LEU A 99 10.66 16.80 30.34
C LEU A 99 10.05 18.17 30.70
N ALA A 100 10.45 19.18 29.93
CA ALA A 100 9.82 20.50 29.98
C ALA A 100 8.38 20.40 29.45
N PRO A 101 7.41 21.11 30.04
CA PRO A 101 6.00 20.97 29.70
C PRO A 101 5.70 21.31 28.23
N GLU A 102 6.47 22.22 27.63
CA GLU A 102 6.36 22.57 26.22
C GLU A 102 6.73 21.37 25.33
N ILE A 103 7.80 20.65 25.68
CA ILE A 103 8.26 19.45 24.94
C ILE A 103 7.27 18.30 25.13
N GLU A 104 6.72 18.10 26.33
CA GLU A 104 5.70 17.06 26.57
C GLU A 104 4.48 17.27 25.67
N LYS A 105 4.02 18.52 25.53
CA LYS A 105 2.90 18.86 24.66
C LYS A 105 3.22 18.63 23.18
N GLU A 106 4.42 19.01 22.74
CA GLU A 106 4.86 18.78 21.36
C GLU A 106 4.98 17.27 21.04
N GLU A 107 5.50 16.46 21.95
CA GLU A 107 5.56 15.00 21.77
C GLU A 107 4.16 14.39 21.67
N GLU A 108 3.22 14.80 22.54
CA GLU A 108 1.82 14.34 22.48
C GLU A 108 1.15 14.70 21.14
N GLU A 109 1.41 15.91 20.63
CA GLU A 109 0.90 16.35 19.33
C GLU A 109 1.47 15.53 18.16
N ILE A 110 2.77 15.23 18.19
CA ILE A 110 3.42 14.38 17.18
C ILE A 110 2.83 12.97 17.23
N TRP A 111 2.67 12.38 18.41
CA TRP A 111 2.07 11.05 18.55
C TRP A 111 0.63 11.00 18.06
N ALA A 112 -0.15 12.05 18.32
CA ALA A 112 -1.51 12.16 17.81
C ALA A 112 -1.52 12.21 16.26
N GLN A 113 -0.61 12.95 15.64
CA GLN A 113 -0.48 12.99 14.18
C GLN A 113 -0.11 11.62 13.61
N VAL A 114 0.91 10.96 14.16
CA VAL A 114 1.35 9.62 13.72
C VAL A 114 0.21 8.60 13.81
N GLU A 115 -0.58 8.61 14.88
CA GLU A 115 -1.72 7.70 15.03
C GLU A 115 -2.82 8.00 13.98
N THR A 116 -3.08 9.28 13.68
CA THR A 116 -4.05 9.63 12.64
C THR A 116 -3.60 9.18 11.24
N GLU A 117 -2.31 9.32 10.93
CA GLU A 117 -1.73 8.85 9.67
C GLU A 117 -1.81 7.31 9.57
N ALA A 118 -1.44 6.60 10.64
CA ALA A 118 -1.53 5.14 10.69
C ALA A 118 -2.98 4.63 10.51
N GLN A 119 -3.97 5.36 11.03
CA GLN A 119 -5.39 5.04 10.81
C GLN A 119 -5.86 5.34 9.39
N GLN A 120 -5.34 6.39 8.74
CA GLN A 120 -5.62 6.69 7.34
C GLN A 120 -5.05 5.61 6.42
N ASP A 121 -3.83 5.15 6.67
CA ASP A 121 -3.20 4.08 5.89
C ASP A 121 -3.99 2.77 5.97
N LYS A 122 -4.41 2.37 7.19
CA LYS A 122 -5.29 1.21 7.38
C LYS A 122 -6.62 1.36 6.64
N ARG A 123 -7.20 2.56 6.60
CA ARG A 123 -8.43 2.83 5.83
C ARG A 123 -8.19 2.71 4.33
N HIS A 124 -7.09 3.24 3.81
CA HIS A 124 -6.74 3.13 2.39
C HIS A 124 -6.52 1.69 1.97
N GLU A 125 -5.86 0.87 2.79
CA GLU A 125 -5.68 -0.56 2.55
C GLU A 125 -7.03 -1.30 2.47
N LEU A 126 -7.94 -1.05 3.43
CA LEU A 126 -9.28 -1.64 3.44
C LEU A 126 -10.13 -1.22 2.23
N LEU A 127 -10.03 0.04 1.80
CA LEU A 127 -10.70 0.52 0.60
C LEU A 127 -10.16 -0.15 -0.66
N ALA A 128 -8.85 -0.38 -0.76
CA ALA A 128 -8.23 -1.09 -1.86
C ALA A 128 -8.68 -2.56 -1.92
N ILE A 129 -8.75 -3.25 -0.78
CA ILE A 129 -9.26 -4.63 -0.70
C ILE A 129 -10.74 -4.67 -1.13
N THR A 130 -11.54 -3.71 -0.69
CA THR A 130 -12.96 -3.62 -1.07
C THR A 130 -13.14 -3.35 -2.57
N ALA A 131 -12.32 -2.47 -3.15
CA ALA A 131 -12.32 -2.23 -4.59
C ALA A 131 -11.91 -3.48 -5.38
N MET A 132 -10.93 -4.24 -4.89
CA MET A 132 -10.47 -5.46 -5.57
C MET A 132 -11.49 -6.60 -5.49
N THR A 133 -12.18 -6.76 -4.36
CA THR A 133 -13.25 -7.76 -4.19
C THR A 133 -14.49 -7.43 -5.04
N THR A 134 -14.89 -6.15 -5.10
CA THR A 134 -15.97 -5.71 -6.00
C THR A 134 -15.60 -5.91 -7.47
N PHE A 135 -14.36 -5.60 -7.87
CA PHE A 135 -13.91 -5.83 -9.24
C PHE A 135 -13.86 -7.31 -9.62
N THR A 136 -13.34 -8.16 -8.74
CA THR A 136 -13.27 -9.62 -8.97
C THR A 136 -14.65 -10.26 -9.05
N SER A 137 -15.60 -9.86 -8.20
CA SER A 137 -16.99 -10.33 -8.28
C SER A 137 -17.69 -9.87 -9.57
N LEU A 138 -17.46 -8.63 -10.01
CA LEU A 138 -17.97 -8.13 -11.28
C LEU A 138 -17.39 -8.91 -12.47
N ARG A 139 -16.09 -9.19 -12.45
CA ARG A 139 -15.43 -9.99 -13.50
C ARG A 139 -15.98 -11.41 -13.55
N LYS A 140 -16.27 -12.02 -12.40
CA LYS A 140 -16.91 -13.34 -12.32
C LYS A 140 -18.31 -13.29 -12.94
N SER A 141 -19.14 -12.32 -12.56
CA SER A 141 -20.49 -12.11 -13.14
C SER A 141 -20.46 -11.90 -14.65
N HIS A 142 -19.49 -11.12 -15.15
CA HIS A 142 -19.28 -10.95 -16.58
C HIS A 142 -18.91 -12.28 -17.26
N ASN A 143 -17.98 -13.04 -16.68
CA ASN A 143 -17.57 -14.33 -17.21
C ASN A 143 -18.75 -15.33 -17.26
N ASP A 144 -19.57 -15.36 -16.22
CA ASP A 144 -20.77 -16.20 -16.16
C ASP A 144 -21.78 -15.81 -17.25
N ARG A 145 -21.98 -14.52 -17.51
CA ARG A 145 -22.80 -14.03 -18.64
C ARG A 145 -22.26 -14.47 -19.99
N VAL A 146 -20.95 -14.33 -20.22
CA VAL A 146 -20.31 -14.75 -21.46
C VAL A 146 -20.47 -16.26 -21.68
N GLN A 147 -20.28 -17.07 -20.64
CA GLN A 147 -20.47 -18.53 -20.71
C GLN A 147 -21.92 -18.91 -21.04
N ASN A 148 -22.90 -18.22 -20.46
CA ASN A 148 -24.31 -18.45 -20.79
C ASN A 148 -24.62 -18.10 -22.25
N ILE A 149 -24.13 -16.97 -22.77
CA ILE A 149 -24.28 -16.61 -24.18
C ILE A 149 -23.62 -17.65 -25.09
N LEU A 150 -22.43 -18.15 -24.71
CA LEU A 150 -21.74 -19.18 -25.48
C LEU A 150 -22.55 -20.48 -25.54
N ARG A 151 -23.12 -20.91 -24.41
CA ARG A 151 -24.01 -22.08 -24.34
C ARG A 151 -25.26 -21.90 -25.19
N ASP A 152 -25.90 -20.73 -25.11
CA ASP A 152 -27.09 -20.41 -25.92
C ASP A 152 -26.77 -20.46 -27.42
N SER A 153 -25.59 -19.96 -27.81
CA SER A 153 -25.13 -19.99 -29.20
C SER A 153 -24.90 -21.43 -29.70
N GLN A 154 -24.30 -22.30 -28.87
CA GLN A 154 -24.09 -23.72 -29.18
C GLN A 154 -25.41 -24.49 -29.30
N GLY A 155 -26.37 -24.23 -28.39
CA GLY A 155 -27.71 -24.82 -28.46
C GLY A 155 -28.45 -24.44 -29.74
N ARG A 156 -28.35 -23.17 -30.16
CA ARG A 156 -28.94 -22.71 -31.43
C ARG A 156 -28.27 -23.36 -32.65
N THR A 157 -26.95 -23.53 -32.64
CA THR A 157 -26.26 -24.23 -33.74
C THR A 157 -26.61 -25.71 -33.81
N ALA A 158 -26.76 -26.40 -32.67
CA ALA A 158 -27.16 -27.81 -32.64
C ALA A 158 -28.61 -28.00 -33.13
N ALA A 159 -29.53 -27.12 -32.72
CA ALA A 159 -30.91 -27.14 -33.20
C ALA A 159 -31.00 -26.85 -34.70
N ALA A 160 -30.18 -25.94 -35.22
CA ALA A 160 -30.10 -25.66 -36.65
C ALA A 160 -29.58 -26.87 -37.45
N GLN A 161 -28.59 -27.59 -36.93
CA GLN A 161 -28.09 -28.82 -37.56
C GLN A 161 -29.14 -29.96 -37.54
N GLN A 162 -29.87 -30.13 -36.43
CA GLN A 162 -30.94 -31.12 -36.35
C GLN A 162 -32.09 -30.79 -37.33
N LYS A 163 -32.44 -29.51 -37.46
CA LYS A 163 -33.46 -29.08 -38.43
C LYS A 163 -33.02 -29.32 -39.87
N GLN A 164 -31.75 -29.05 -40.21
CA GLN A 164 -31.20 -29.39 -41.52
C GLN A 164 -31.20 -30.90 -41.81
N GLN A 165 -30.98 -31.76 -40.81
CA GLN A 165 -31.07 -33.21 -40.98
C GLN A 165 -32.51 -33.68 -41.18
N HIS A 166 -33.48 -33.08 -40.48
CA HIS A 166 -34.90 -33.40 -40.65
C HIS A 166 -35.42 -32.96 -42.03
N ASP A 167 -35.05 -31.76 -42.50
CA ASP A 167 -35.44 -31.25 -43.81
C ASP A 167 -34.82 -32.09 -44.96
N GLN A 168 -33.62 -32.66 -44.77
CA GLN A 168 -33.01 -33.60 -45.72
C GLN A 168 -33.71 -34.97 -45.75
N GLN A 169 -34.22 -35.45 -44.62
CA GLN A 169 -35.01 -36.70 -44.57
C GLN A 169 -36.40 -36.54 -45.19
N GLU A 170 -37.04 -35.38 -45.03
CA GLU A 170 -38.31 -35.08 -45.69
C GLU A 170 -38.15 -35.00 -47.22
N GLN A 171 -37.11 -34.35 -47.71
CA GLN A 171 -36.80 -34.32 -49.16
C GLN A 171 -36.51 -35.72 -49.73
N GLU A 172 -35.84 -36.61 -49.00
CA GLU A 172 -35.66 -38.01 -49.42
C GLU A 172 -36.96 -38.82 -49.42
N SER A 173 -37.94 -38.46 -48.57
CA SER A 173 -39.24 -39.13 -48.51
C SER A 173 -40.15 -38.72 -49.68
N ASP A 174 -40.12 -37.46 -50.10
CA ASP A 174 -40.90 -36.95 -51.24
C ASP A 174 -40.37 -37.43 -52.60
N ILE A 175 -39.05 -37.61 -52.74
CA ILE A 175 -38.47 -38.20 -53.96
C ILE A 175 -38.87 -39.68 -54.12
N LYS A 176 -39.07 -40.41 -53.01
CA LYS A 176 -39.45 -41.84 -53.06
C LYS A 176 -40.93 -42.07 -53.38
N THR A 177 -41.82 -41.11 -53.09
CA THR A 177 -43.25 -41.20 -53.42
C THR A 177 -43.56 -40.82 -54.87
N GLU A 178 -42.81 -39.90 -55.49
CA GLU A 178 -43.02 -39.55 -56.92
C GLU A 178 -42.47 -40.60 -57.90
N VAL A 179 -41.42 -41.36 -57.54
CA VAL A 179 -40.87 -42.40 -58.43
C VAL A 179 -41.76 -43.66 -58.48
N ASN A 180 -42.60 -43.89 -57.48
CA ASN A 180 -43.38 -45.13 -57.35
C ASN A 180 -44.80 -45.10 -57.98
N THR A 181 -45.20 -43.99 -58.63
CA THR A 181 -46.51 -43.91 -59.33
C THR A 181 -46.41 -43.80 -60.85
N LYS A 182 -45.20 -43.77 -61.43
CA LYS A 182 -44.98 -43.71 -62.89
C LYS A 182 -44.32 -44.95 -63.50
N ALA A 183 -44.10 -46.02 -62.73
CA ALA A 183 -43.45 -47.24 -63.21
C ALA A 183 -44.38 -48.47 -63.12
N PHE A 184 -45.53 -48.41 -63.78
CA PHE A 184 -46.29 -49.60 -64.17
C PHE A 184 -47.00 -49.31 -65.50
N ALA A 185 -46.19 -49.23 -66.57
CA ALA A 185 -46.64 -49.47 -67.93
C ALA A 185 -46.23 -50.91 -68.28
N GLU A 186 -47.17 -51.66 -68.82
CA GLU A 186 -47.13 -53.10 -69.07
C GLU A 186 -45.88 -53.56 -69.82
N PRO A 187 -45.32 -54.76 -69.50
CA PRO A 187 -44.26 -55.33 -70.32
C PRO A 187 -44.85 -55.74 -71.68
N VAL A 188 -44.41 -55.05 -72.74
CA VAL A 188 -44.68 -55.42 -74.14
C VAL A 188 -44.37 -56.90 -74.34
N SER A 189 -45.37 -57.67 -74.81
CA SER A 189 -45.22 -59.10 -75.01
C SER A 189 -44.21 -59.38 -76.14
N LEU A 190 -43.39 -60.42 -75.99
CA LEU A 190 -42.42 -60.83 -77.02
C LEU A 190 -43.10 -61.25 -78.34
N GLU A 191 -44.39 -61.56 -78.30
CA GLU A 191 -45.20 -61.89 -79.47
C GLU A 191 -45.49 -60.64 -80.32
N ASP A 192 -45.66 -59.46 -79.72
CA ASP A 192 -45.87 -58.20 -80.42
C ASP A 192 -44.60 -57.69 -81.13
N ILE A 193 -43.43 -57.92 -80.53
CA ILE A 193 -42.12 -57.58 -81.13
C ILE A 193 -41.83 -58.47 -82.35
N LEU A 194 -42.22 -59.74 -82.30
CA LEU A 194 -42.05 -60.69 -83.41
C LEU A 194 -43.10 -60.48 -84.52
N ALA A 195 -44.30 -60.01 -84.19
CA ALA A 195 -45.30 -59.60 -85.17
C ALA A 195 -44.88 -58.34 -85.95
N PHE A 196 -44.23 -57.36 -85.30
CA PHE A 196 -43.66 -56.19 -85.96
C PHE A 196 -42.53 -56.56 -86.93
N ALA A 197 -41.60 -57.41 -86.50
CA ALA A 197 -40.47 -57.84 -87.33
C ALA A 197 -40.89 -58.68 -88.56
N SER A 198 -42.06 -59.32 -88.53
CA SER A 198 -42.54 -60.19 -89.61
C SER A 198 -43.56 -59.55 -90.56
N SER A 199 -44.29 -58.50 -90.14
CA SER A 199 -45.36 -57.90 -90.95
C SER A 199 -45.15 -56.44 -91.35
N GLY A 200 -44.18 -55.72 -90.79
CA GLY A 200 -43.72 -54.42 -91.30
C GLY A 200 -44.80 -53.32 -91.38
N VAL A 201 -45.74 -53.27 -90.43
CA VAL A 201 -46.76 -52.21 -90.33
C VAL A 201 -46.52 -51.37 -89.08
N ALA A 202 -46.37 -50.06 -89.25
CA ALA A 202 -46.14 -49.09 -88.17
C ALA A 202 -47.45 -48.71 -87.46
N ILE A 203 -47.36 -48.53 -86.14
CA ILE A 203 -48.25 -47.61 -85.38
C ILE A 203 -47.56 -46.27 -85.32
#